data_AF-A0A4U6VR00-F1
#
_entry.id   AF-A0A4U6VR00-F1
#
_cell.length_a   1.000
_cell.length_b   1.000
_cell.length_c   1.000
_cell.angle_alpha   90.00
_cell.angle_beta   90.00
_cell.angle_gamma   90.00
#
_symmetry.space_group_name_H-M   'P 1'
#
loop_
_entity.id
_entity.type
_entity.pdbx_description
1 polymer ?
#
loop_
_entity_poly.entity_id
_entity_poly.type
_entity_poly.pdbx_seq_one_letter_code
_entity_poly.pdbx_strand_id
1 'polypeptide(L)'
;MEASGHVRDALVSLLRSSEEGEPRLACLVIDSTLTAPQKAAAGLGLPTLVLHTGGAACFRLFRSYDMIHDKGYLPATESNLHMPIKELPPLQVRDLFDPSKLPIKEIGQKILNLATETTTNSNGAVLNTFEALEPHELGMIGDDLAPKGIPPFAVGPLHKLIASNHGGETSLLNQDRSCIEWLYMRKLPVLCCM
;
A
#
# COMPACT_ATOMS: atom_id res chain seq x y z
N MET A 1 12.34 11.57 -9.07
CA MET A 1 11.75 11.16 -10.37
C MET A 1 10.91 12.31 -10.91
N GLU A 2 11.05 12.61 -12.20
CA GLU A 2 10.29 13.62 -12.94
C GLU A 2 8.87 13.12 -13.28
N ALA A 3 7.96 14.04 -13.65
CA ALA A 3 6.61 13.68 -14.09
C ALA A 3 6.66 12.88 -15.40
N SER A 4 5.79 11.88 -15.54
CA SER A 4 5.70 11.10 -16.79
C SER A 4 4.93 11.88 -17.85
N GLY A 5 5.59 12.25 -18.96
CA GLY A 5 4.96 12.93 -20.08
C GLY A 5 3.78 12.13 -20.68
N HIS A 6 3.95 10.81 -20.83
CA HIS A 6 2.91 9.94 -21.37
C HIS A 6 1.67 9.91 -20.49
N VAL A 7 1.85 9.85 -19.16
CA VAL A 7 0.73 9.89 -18.22
C VAL A 7 0.05 11.25 -18.24
N ARG A 8 0.84 12.33 -18.28
CA ARG A 8 0.30 13.69 -18.39
C ARG A 8 -0.55 13.85 -19.64
N ASP A 9 -0.08 13.41 -20.80
CA ASP A 9 -0.80 13.54 -22.07
C ASP A 9 -2.10 12.72 -22.08
N ALA A 10 -2.08 11.53 -21.47
CA ALA A 10 -3.29 10.72 -21.26
C ALA A 10 -4.30 11.43 -20.34
N LEU A 11 -3.85 12.01 -19.23
CA LEU A 11 -4.72 12.77 -18.32
C LEU A 11 -5.31 14.01 -18.99
N VAL A 12 -4.51 14.75 -19.77
CA VAL A 12 -4.99 15.91 -20.56
C VAL A 12 -6.06 15.49 -21.56
N SER A 13 -5.88 14.35 -22.22
CA SER A 13 -6.87 13.83 -23.16
C SER A 13 -8.19 13.49 -22.47
N LEU A 14 -8.14 12.82 -21.31
CA LEU A 14 -9.32 12.49 -20.49
C LEU A 14 -10.04 13.73 -19.96
N LEU A 15 -9.29 14.76 -19.55
CA LEU A 15 -9.86 16.01 -19.07
C LEU A 15 -10.56 16.81 -20.18
N ARG A 16 -10.14 16.65 -21.44
CA ARG A 16 -10.73 17.31 -22.61
C ARG A 16 -11.93 16.57 -23.19
N SER A 17 -11.99 15.26 -23.03
CA SER A 17 -13.06 14.41 -23.61
C SER A 17 -14.38 14.46 -22.84
N SER A 18 -14.54 15.36 -21.87
CA SER A 18 -15.79 15.53 -21.14
C SER A 18 -16.80 16.28 -22.02
N GLU A 19 -17.64 15.55 -22.75
CA GLU A 19 -18.79 16.12 -23.49
C GLU A 19 -19.84 16.68 -22.53
N GLU A 20 -20.74 17.54 -23.03
CA GLU A 20 -21.86 18.06 -22.25
C GLU A 20 -22.78 16.91 -21.80
N GLY A 21 -22.72 16.57 -20.51
CA GLY A 21 -23.52 15.50 -19.90
C GLY A 21 -22.70 14.32 -19.37
N GLU A 22 -21.42 14.22 -19.70
CA GLU A 22 -20.54 13.15 -19.22
C GLU A 22 -19.95 13.45 -17.82
N PRO A 23 -19.68 12.42 -17.00
CA PRO A 23 -19.08 12.61 -15.69
C PRO A 23 -17.66 13.15 -15.83
N ARG A 24 -17.38 14.26 -15.15
CA ARG A 24 -16.04 14.85 -15.10
C ARG A 24 -15.08 13.94 -14.33
N LEU A 25 -13.83 13.87 -14.78
CA LEU A 25 -12.76 13.19 -14.05
C LEU A 25 -12.56 13.84 -12.68
N ALA A 26 -12.93 13.12 -11.62
CA ALA A 26 -12.91 13.65 -10.25
C ALA A 26 -11.54 13.54 -9.58
N CYS A 27 -10.84 12.41 -9.75
CA CYS A 27 -9.53 12.16 -9.18
C CYS A 27 -8.81 11.02 -9.91
N LEU A 28 -7.52 10.89 -9.65
CA LEU A 28 -6.71 9.76 -10.07
C LEU A 28 -6.38 8.88 -8.85
N VAL A 29 -6.68 7.58 -8.92
CA VAL A 29 -6.26 6.59 -7.92
C VAL A 29 -5.01 5.87 -8.42
N ILE A 30 -3.95 5.84 -7.61
CA ILE A 30 -2.65 5.26 -7.99
C ILE A 30 -2.05 4.42 -6.88
N ASP A 31 -1.20 3.46 -7.24
CA ASP A 31 -0.36 2.77 -6.25
C ASP A 31 0.67 3.73 -5.63
N SER A 32 0.93 3.56 -4.34
CA SER A 32 1.90 4.35 -3.56
C SER A 32 3.32 4.41 -4.12
N THR A 33 3.74 3.41 -4.89
CA THR A 33 5.06 3.36 -5.52
C THR A 33 5.16 4.22 -6.79
N LEU A 34 4.04 4.71 -7.32
CA LEU A 34 3.97 5.45 -8.59
C LEU A 34 4.03 6.97 -8.39
N THR A 35 5.24 7.49 -8.13
CA THR A 35 5.46 8.94 -7.98
C THR A 35 5.24 9.75 -9.26
N ALA A 36 5.59 9.21 -10.43
CA ALA A 36 5.53 9.97 -11.68
C ALA A 36 4.09 10.32 -12.12
N PRO A 37 3.11 9.39 -12.04
CA PRO A 37 1.69 9.72 -12.23
C PRO A 37 1.15 10.75 -11.24
N GLN A 38 1.54 10.66 -9.96
CA GLN A 38 1.15 11.64 -8.95
C GLN A 38 1.58 13.06 -9.35
N LYS A 39 2.85 13.23 -9.73
CA LYS A 39 3.38 14.54 -10.16
C LYS A 39 2.71 15.06 -11.43
N ALA A 40 2.39 14.18 -12.38
CA ALA A 40 1.67 14.55 -13.59
C ALA A 40 0.25 15.07 -13.27
N ALA A 41 -0.48 14.39 -12.39
CA ALA A 41 -1.82 14.79 -11.94
C ALA A 41 -1.78 16.11 -11.14
N ALA A 42 -0.83 16.25 -10.21
CA ALA A 42 -0.64 17.48 -9.45
C ALA A 42 -0.35 18.69 -10.36
N GLY A 43 0.49 18.50 -11.39
CA GLY A 43 0.77 19.53 -12.39
C GLY A 43 -0.40 19.87 -13.33
N LEU A 44 -1.54 19.20 -13.18
CA LEU A 44 -2.81 19.49 -13.86
C LEU A 44 -3.90 19.94 -12.86
N GLY A 45 -3.58 20.03 -11.56
CA GLY A 45 -4.57 20.32 -10.51
C GLY A 45 -5.58 19.19 -10.28
N LEU A 46 -5.31 17.97 -10.78
CA LEU A 46 -6.17 16.82 -10.60
C LEU A 46 -5.91 16.18 -9.22
N PRO A 47 -6.94 16.00 -8.37
CA PRO A 47 -6.77 15.35 -7.08
C PRO A 47 -6.28 13.90 -7.22
N THR A 48 -5.49 13.45 -6.25
CA THR A 48 -4.96 12.07 -6.22
C THR A 48 -5.30 11.35 -4.93
N LEU A 49 -5.71 10.09 -5.06
CA LEU A 49 -5.82 9.16 -3.94
C LEU A 49 -4.79 8.06 -4.11
N VAL A 50 -4.07 7.73 -3.04
CA VAL A 50 -2.98 6.77 -3.09
C VAL A 50 -3.40 5.46 -2.44
N LEU A 51 -3.44 4.38 -3.21
CA LEU A 51 -3.63 3.02 -2.73
C LEU A 51 -2.33 2.46 -2.18
N HIS A 52 -2.37 2.04 -0.91
CA HIS A 52 -1.33 1.24 -0.30
C HIS A 52 -1.72 -0.23 -0.33
N THR A 53 -0.84 -1.04 -0.93
CA THR A 53 -1.01 -2.49 -1.09
C THR A 53 -0.47 -3.30 0.09
N GLY A 54 0.25 -2.66 1.01
CA GLY A 54 0.59 -3.21 2.34
C GLY A 54 -0.49 -2.91 3.40
N GLY A 55 -0.35 -3.53 4.58
CA GLY A 55 -1.21 -3.24 5.74
C GLY A 55 -0.93 -1.89 6.40
N ALA A 56 -1.80 -1.46 7.31
CA ALA A 56 -1.62 -0.19 8.04
C ALA A 56 -0.35 -0.20 8.89
N ALA A 57 -0.03 -1.31 9.55
CA ALA A 57 1.21 -1.45 10.33
C ALA A 57 2.47 -1.20 9.48
N CYS A 58 2.50 -1.74 8.25
CA CYS A 58 3.61 -1.54 7.31
C CYS A 58 3.69 -0.09 6.83
N PHE A 59 2.54 0.51 6.51
CA PHE A 59 2.49 1.91 6.12
C PHE A 59 3.02 2.83 7.24
N ARG A 60 2.59 2.63 8.49
CA ARG A 60 3.07 3.40 9.64
C ARG A 60 4.56 3.16 9.91
N LEU A 61 5.05 1.93 9.77
CA LEU A 61 6.47 1.59 9.94
C LEU A 61 7.35 2.43 9.00
N PHE A 62 7.03 2.49 7.71
CA PHE A 62 7.80 3.29 6.75
C PHE A 62 7.79 4.79 7.07
N ARG A 63 6.69 5.31 7.62
CA ARG A 63 6.58 6.71 8.06
C ARG A 63 7.30 7.01 9.37
N SER A 64 7.68 5.97 10.11
CA SER A 64 8.38 6.05 11.40
C SER A 64 9.90 5.93 11.26
N TYR A 65 10.44 5.86 10.04
CA TYR A 65 11.85 5.53 9.81
C TYR A 65 12.84 6.53 10.37
N ASP A 66 12.52 7.83 10.27
CA ASP A 66 13.38 8.88 10.83
C ASP A 66 13.49 8.68 12.36
N MET A 67 12.36 8.42 13.03
CA MET A 67 12.34 8.11 14.47
C MET A 67 13.10 6.82 14.82
N ILE A 68 13.00 5.79 13.98
CA ILE A 68 13.70 4.52 14.16
C ILE A 68 15.22 4.75 14.11
N HIS A 69 15.68 5.57 13.17
CA HIS A 69 17.09 5.92 13.02
C HIS A 69 17.56 6.81 14.19
N ASP A 70 16.79 7.84 14.55
CA ASP A 70 17.13 8.78 15.62
C ASP A 70 17.24 8.11 16.99
N LYS A 71 16.45 7.07 17.24
CA LYS A 71 16.52 6.26 18.47
C LYS A 71 17.60 5.17 18.44
N GLY A 72 18.34 5.05 17.35
CA GLY A 72 19.45 4.11 17.23
C GLY A 72 19.04 2.65 17.13
N TYR A 73 17.81 2.35 16.68
CA TYR A 73 17.39 0.97 16.42
C TYR A 73 18.06 0.39 15.17
N LEU A 74 18.33 1.25 14.17
CA LEU A 74 19.10 0.92 12.97
C LEU A 74 20.44 1.66 12.97
N PRO A 75 21.50 1.10 12.35
CA PRO A 75 21.54 -0.21 11.70
C PRO A 75 21.47 -1.39 12.68
N ALA A 76 20.91 -2.52 12.23
CA ALA A 76 20.73 -3.69 13.07
C ALA A 76 22.05 -4.47 13.23
N THR A 77 22.38 -4.83 14.47
CA THR A 77 23.54 -5.66 14.84
C THR A 77 23.08 -6.93 15.55
N GLU A 78 23.91 -7.98 15.57
CA GLU A 78 23.57 -9.24 16.26
C GLU A 78 23.17 -9.02 17.74
N SER A 79 23.75 -8.02 18.39
CA SER A 79 23.47 -7.68 19.79
C SER A 79 22.10 -7.05 20.03
N ASN A 80 21.46 -6.45 19.01
CA ASN A 80 20.21 -5.69 19.19
C ASN A 80 19.00 -6.30 18.44
N LEU A 81 19.15 -7.39 17.70
CA LEU A 81 18.08 -8.01 16.89
C LEU A 81 16.78 -8.29 17.65
N HIS A 82 16.88 -8.61 18.94
CA HIS A 82 15.74 -8.94 19.80
C HIS A 82 15.22 -7.74 20.63
N MET A 83 15.81 -6.56 20.44
CA MET A 83 15.37 -5.35 21.12
C MET A 83 13.96 -4.97 20.61
N PRO A 84 12.97 -4.80 21.50
CA PRO A 84 11.62 -4.39 21.11
C PRO A 84 11.59 -2.92 20.70
N ILE A 85 10.81 -2.61 19.66
CA ILE A 85 10.51 -1.24 19.23
C ILE A 85 9.31 -0.75 20.02
N LYS A 86 9.55 0.03 21.06
CA LYS A 86 8.51 0.46 22.02
C LYS A 86 7.38 1.25 21.34
N GLU A 87 7.72 1.97 20.28
CA GLU A 87 6.81 2.82 19.53
C GLU A 87 5.95 2.01 18.54
N LEU A 88 6.43 0.84 18.11
CA LEU A 88 5.80 -0.02 17.11
C LEU A 88 5.68 -1.48 17.62
N PRO A 89 5.00 -1.73 18.76
CA PRO A 89 4.81 -3.11 19.22
C PRO A 89 3.97 -3.92 18.22
N PRO A 90 4.22 -5.23 18.05
CA PRO A 90 5.21 -6.05 18.75
C PRO A 90 6.57 -6.16 18.05
N LEU A 91 6.90 -5.21 17.15
CA LEU A 91 8.10 -5.31 16.31
C LEU A 91 9.39 -5.29 17.13
N GLN A 92 10.39 -5.99 16.61
CA GLN A 92 11.77 -5.97 17.08
C GLN A 92 12.69 -5.45 15.99
N VAL A 93 13.93 -5.13 16.33
CA VAL A 93 14.93 -4.64 15.36
C VAL A 93 15.10 -5.59 14.17
N ARG A 94 15.03 -6.91 14.38
CA ARG A 94 15.11 -7.90 13.28
C ARG A 94 13.98 -7.84 12.26
N ASP A 95 12.84 -7.27 12.63
CA ASP A 95 11.66 -7.17 11.76
C ASP A 95 11.73 -5.92 10.87
N LEU A 96 12.65 -4.99 11.19
CA LEU A 96 12.85 -3.77 10.43
C LEU A 96 13.54 -4.07 9.10
N PHE A 97 13.12 -3.35 8.07
CA PHE A 97 13.96 -3.21 6.88
C PHE A 97 15.26 -2.49 7.30
N ASP A 98 16.41 -2.89 6.78
CA ASP A 98 17.68 -2.23 7.11
C ASP A 98 18.38 -1.85 5.82
N PRO A 99 18.24 -0.57 5.38
CA PRO A 99 18.90 -0.06 4.19
C PRO A 99 20.42 -0.29 4.18
N SER A 100 21.07 -0.37 5.35
CA SER A 100 22.51 -0.55 5.46
C SER A 100 22.97 -1.95 5.01
N LYS A 101 22.06 -2.93 4.99
CA LYS A 101 22.30 -4.30 4.52
C LYS A 101 22.16 -4.45 3.00
N LEU A 102 21.68 -3.42 2.30
CA LEU A 102 21.61 -3.46 0.85
C LEU A 102 22.97 -3.23 0.20
N PRO A 103 23.28 -3.93 -0.91
CA PRO A 103 24.55 -3.76 -1.62
C PRO A 103 24.71 -2.35 -2.22
N ILE A 104 23.59 -1.66 -2.49
CA ILE A 104 23.54 -0.32 -3.06
C ILE A 104 22.69 0.54 -2.12
N LYS A 105 23.33 1.45 -1.38
CA LYS A 105 22.68 2.27 -0.34
C LYS A 105 21.58 3.16 -0.90
N GLU A 106 21.74 3.62 -2.14
CA GLU A 106 20.79 4.48 -2.85
C GLU A 106 19.44 3.78 -3.06
N ILE A 107 19.42 2.44 -3.16
CA ILE A 107 18.19 1.66 -3.30
C ILE A 107 17.36 1.76 -2.01
N GLY A 108 18.00 1.61 -0.85
CA GLY A 108 17.32 1.70 0.43
C GLY A 108 16.66 3.06 0.63
N GLN A 109 17.40 4.15 0.37
CA GLN A 109 16.84 5.50 0.47
C GLN A 109 15.69 5.71 -0.53
N LYS A 110 15.81 5.18 -1.76
CA LYS A 110 14.72 5.26 -2.75
C LYS A 110 13.46 4.54 -2.27
N ILE A 111 13.58 3.36 -1.65
CA ILE A 111 12.43 2.62 -1.11
C ILE A 111 11.74 3.43 0.00
N LEU A 112 12.51 3.97 0.95
CA LEU A 112 11.95 4.79 2.03
C LEU A 112 11.26 6.05 1.51
N ASN A 113 11.87 6.71 0.52
CA ASN A 113 11.28 7.88 -0.11
C ASN A 113 9.99 7.51 -0.85
N LEU A 114 9.99 6.44 -1.66
CA LEU A 114 8.81 6.00 -2.41
C LEU A 114 7.64 5.63 -1.48
N ALA A 115 7.93 5.04 -0.32
CA ALA A 115 6.89 4.65 0.65
C ALA A 115 6.11 5.85 1.23
N THR A 116 6.66 7.07 1.15
CA THR A 116 6.09 8.25 1.83
C THR A 116 5.87 9.46 0.91
N GLU A 117 6.67 9.63 -0.15
CA GLU A 117 6.66 10.79 -1.05
C GLU A 117 5.31 10.91 -1.76
N THR A 118 4.83 9.83 -2.39
CA THR A 118 3.59 9.85 -3.17
C THR A 118 2.40 10.26 -2.31
N THR A 119 2.26 9.66 -1.13
CA THR A 119 1.16 9.93 -0.20
C THR A 119 1.27 11.32 0.42
N THR A 120 2.47 11.77 0.77
CA THR A 120 2.67 13.13 1.32
C THR A 120 2.27 14.23 0.34
N ASN A 121 2.25 13.93 -0.96
CA ASN A 121 1.84 14.85 -2.01
C ASN A 121 0.44 14.52 -2.59
N SER A 122 -0.35 13.65 -1.94
CA SER A 122 -1.69 13.28 -2.40
C SER A 122 -2.81 13.98 -1.62
N ASN A 123 -4.06 13.70 -2.00
CA ASN A 123 -5.27 14.21 -1.35
C ASN A 123 -5.94 13.18 -0.43
N GLY A 124 -5.32 11.99 -0.27
CA GLY A 124 -5.86 10.92 0.55
C GLY A 124 -5.08 9.63 0.39
N ALA A 125 -5.17 8.79 1.42
CA ALA A 125 -4.54 7.48 1.46
C ALA A 125 -5.63 6.40 1.56
N VAL A 126 -5.60 5.41 0.68
CA VAL A 126 -6.53 4.27 0.66
C VAL A 126 -5.76 3.04 1.15
N LEU A 127 -6.27 2.41 2.19
CA LEU A 127 -5.66 1.25 2.84
C LEU A 127 -6.58 0.04 2.66
N ASN A 128 -6.05 -1.06 2.15
CA ASN A 128 -6.77 -2.33 2.05
C ASN A 128 -6.78 -3.08 3.40
N THR A 129 -7.39 -2.45 4.39
CA THR A 129 -7.58 -2.96 5.76
C THR A 129 -8.89 -2.43 6.32
N PHE A 130 -9.23 -2.77 7.56
CA PHE A 130 -10.45 -2.32 8.25
C PHE A 130 -10.20 -2.12 9.74
N GLU A 131 -11.06 -1.31 10.37
CA GLU A 131 -10.90 -0.85 11.75
C GLU A 131 -10.68 -1.99 12.76
N ALA A 132 -11.48 -3.06 12.67
CA ALA A 132 -11.38 -4.16 13.62
C ALA A 132 -10.10 -5.02 13.46
N LEU A 133 -9.34 -4.88 12.36
CA LEU A 133 -8.08 -5.61 12.16
C LEU A 133 -6.86 -4.83 12.68
N GLU A 134 -6.80 -3.53 12.42
CA GLU A 134 -5.63 -2.69 12.73
C GLU A 134 -6.02 -1.34 13.40
N PRO A 135 -6.84 -1.32 14.47
CA PRO A 135 -7.44 -0.08 14.98
C PRO A 135 -6.40 0.92 15.50
N HIS A 136 -5.40 0.41 16.23
CA HIS A 136 -4.32 1.23 16.76
C HIS A 136 -3.50 1.88 15.63
N GLU A 137 -3.16 1.11 14.59
CA GLU A 137 -2.35 1.61 13.48
C GLU A 137 -3.13 2.65 12.67
N LEU A 138 -4.41 2.42 12.41
CA LEU A 138 -5.29 3.37 11.73
C LEU A 138 -5.44 4.68 12.51
N GLY A 139 -5.60 4.62 13.83
CA GLY A 139 -5.60 5.81 14.70
C GLY A 139 -4.30 6.62 14.60
N MET A 140 -3.16 5.94 14.76
CA MET A 140 -1.84 6.59 14.67
C MET A 140 -1.56 7.19 13.29
N ILE A 141 -2.01 6.53 12.22
CA ILE A 141 -1.92 7.05 10.84
C ILE A 141 -2.80 8.30 10.68
N GLY A 142 -4.02 8.27 11.22
CA GLY A 142 -4.93 9.41 11.22
C GLY A 142 -4.27 10.64 11.87
N ASP A 143 -3.68 10.46 13.05
CA ASP A 143 -3.00 11.53 13.79
C ASP A 143 -1.77 12.07 13.03
N ASP A 144 -0.98 11.22 12.38
CA ASP A 144 0.19 11.63 11.58
C ASP A 144 -0.19 12.39 10.30
N LEU A 145 -1.30 12.00 9.66
CA LEU A 145 -1.72 12.59 8.39
C LEU A 145 -2.66 13.79 8.55
N ALA A 146 -3.34 13.94 9.69
CA ALA A 146 -4.27 15.04 9.95
C ALA A 146 -3.64 16.43 9.76
N PRO A 147 -2.42 16.74 10.26
CA PRO A 147 -1.77 18.03 10.02
C PRO A 147 -1.50 18.34 8.55
N LYS A 148 -1.45 17.30 7.69
CA LYS A 148 -1.23 17.42 6.25
C LYS A 148 -2.54 17.49 5.46
N GLY A 149 -3.69 17.34 6.12
CA GLY A 149 -4.99 17.30 5.47
C GLY A 149 -5.20 16.06 4.57
N ILE A 150 -4.51 14.95 4.86
CA ILE A 150 -4.58 13.72 4.06
C ILE A 150 -5.43 12.70 4.82
N PRO A 151 -6.71 12.50 4.48
CA PRO A 151 -7.53 11.50 5.15
C PRO A 151 -7.10 10.06 4.79
N PRO A 152 -6.91 9.18 5.79
CA PRO A 152 -6.79 7.74 5.55
C PRO A 152 -8.17 7.08 5.42
N PHE A 153 -8.33 6.20 4.44
CA PHE A 153 -9.54 5.44 4.16
C PHE A 153 -9.26 3.95 4.25
N ALA A 154 -9.69 3.32 5.33
CA ALA A 154 -9.68 1.86 5.48
C ALA A 154 -10.89 1.27 4.71
N VAL A 155 -10.65 0.77 3.49
CA VAL A 155 -11.70 0.31 2.57
C VAL A 155 -11.73 -1.20 2.40
N GLY A 156 -10.90 -1.92 3.15
CA GLY A 156 -10.73 -3.35 3.02
C GLY A 156 -11.75 -4.19 3.82
N PRO A 157 -11.63 -5.52 3.73
CA PRO A 157 -10.71 -6.22 2.84
C PRO A 157 -11.28 -6.31 1.41
N LEU A 158 -10.54 -5.77 0.43
CA LEU A 158 -11.00 -5.65 -0.97
C LEU A 158 -11.41 -7.00 -1.58
N HIS A 159 -10.74 -8.10 -1.20
CA HIS A 159 -11.05 -9.44 -1.69
C HIS A 159 -12.44 -9.96 -1.25
N LYS A 160 -13.10 -9.33 -0.27
CA LYS A 160 -14.49 -9.63 0.11
C LYS A 160 -15.50 -8.75 -0.60
N LEU A 161 -15.07 -7.60 -1.12
CA LEU A 161 -15.92 -6.64 -1.81
C LEU A 161 -16.07 -6.96 -3.29
N ILE A 162 -15.10 -7.65 -3.88
CA ILE A 162 -15.18 -8.12 -5.26
C ILE A 162 -16.06 -9.37 -5.29
N ALA A 163 -17.24 -9.26 -5.93
CA ALA A 163 -18.10 -10.41 -6.18
C ALA A 163 -17.35 -11.51 -6.95
N SER A 164 -17.60 -12.77 -6.61
CA SER A 164 -16.89 -13.97 -7.08
C SER A 164 -16.85 -14.17 -8.60
N ASN A 165 -17.55 -13.35 -9.38
CA ASN A 165 -17.63 -13.45 -10.84
C ASN A 165 -16.55 -12.65 -11.58
N HIS A 166 -15.84 -11.73 -10.93
CA HIS A 166 -14.81 -10.86 -11.57
C HIS A 166 -13.37 -11.13 -11.11
N GLY A 167 -13.16 -11.95 -10.07
CA GLY A 167 -11.82 -12.22 -9.53
C GLY A 167 -10.89 -13.00 -10.48
N GLY A 168 -11.42 -13.58 -11.55
CA GLY A 168 -10.63 -14.25 -12.59
C GLY A 168 -10.10 -13.33 -13.69
N GLU A 169 -10.67 -12.12 -13.83
CA GLU A 169 -10.38 -11.23 -14.97
C GLU A 169 -9.07 -10.45 -14.83
N THR A 170 -8.49 -10.39 -13.62
CA THR A 170 -7.23 -9.66 -13.37
C THR A 170 -5.98 -10.55 -13.30
N SER A 171 -6.12 -11.87 -13.48
CA SER A 171 -4.97 -12.78 -13.45
C SER A 171 -4.15 -12.65 -14.73
N LEU A 172 -2.83 -12.48 -14.60
CA LEU A 172 -1.90 -12.53 -15.73
C LEU A 172 -1.59 -13.96 -16.19
N LEU A 173 -1.98 -14.96 -15.40
CA LEU A 173 -1.73 -16.38 -15.65
C LEU A 173 -3.05 -17.14 -15.83
N ASN A 174 -2.99 -18.22 -16.61
CA ASN A 174 -4.08 -19.17 -16.71
C ASN A 174 -4.35 -19.83 -15.36
N GLN A 175 -5.63 -19.95 -15.01
CA GLN A 175 -6.02 -20.57 -13.74
C GLN A 175 -5.85 -22.09 -13.81
N ASP A 176 -5.06 -22.65 -12.89
CA ASP A 176 -5.04 -24.09 -12.62
C ASP A 176 -6.07 -24.41 -11.52
N ARG A 177 -6.98 -25.34 -11.80
CA ARG A 177 -8.04 -25.77 -10.89
C ARG A 177 -7.77 -27.14 -10.25
N SER A 178 -6.64 -27.78 -10.57
CA SER A 178 -6.25 -29.09 -10.05
C SER A 178 -6.18 -29.12 -8.51
N CYS A 179 -5.74 -28.02 -7.90
CA CYS A 179 -5.67 -27.88 -6.44
C CYS A 179 -7.05 -27.90 -5.78
N ILE A 180 -8.07 -27.34 -6.44
CA ILE A 180 -9.45 -27.34 -5.96
C ILE A 180 -10.07 -28.73 -6.09
N GLU A 181 -9.83 -29.41 -7.21
CA GLU A 181 -10.25 -30.80 -7.42
C GLU A 181 -9.66 -31.73 -6.36
N TRP A 182 -8.36 -31.61 -6.10
CA TRP A 182 -7.68 -32.38 -5.06
C TRP A 182 -8.23 -32.07 -3.66
N LEU A 183 -8.56 -30.81 -3.35
CA LEU A 183 -9.20 -30.45 -2.08
C LEU A 183 -10.58 -31.09 -1.93
N TYR A 184 -11.36 -31.20 -3.00
CA TYR A 184 -12.65 -31.91 -2.96
C TYR A 184 -12.47 -33.40 -2.63
N MET A 185 -11.43 -34.03 -3.18
CA MET A 185 -11.13 -35.44 -2.88
C MET A 185 -10.75 -35.67 -1.42
N ARG A 186 -10.23 -34.66 -0.71
CA ARG A 186 -9.89 -34.75 0.72
C ARG A 186 -11.08 -34.62 1.68
N LYS A 187 -12.25 -34.16 1.21
CA LYS A 187 -13.45 -34.03 2.05
C LYS A 187 -14.20 -35.35 2.27
N LEU A 188 -13.74 -36.49 1.75
CA LEU A 188 -14.31 -37.80 2.01
C LEU A 188 -13.37 -38.64 2.90
N PRO A 189 -13.70 -38.69 4.20
CA PRO A 189 -13.87 -40.00 4.83
C PRO A 189 -15.13 -40.00 5.71
N VAL A 190 -16.24 -40.51 5.17
CA VAL A 190 -17.20 -41.21 6.03
C VAL A 190 -16.85 -42.68 5.89
N LEU A 191 -16.03 -43.19 6.82
CA LEU A 191 -16.05 -44.61 7.11
C LEU A 191 -17.50 -44.95 7.44
N CYS A 192 -18.16 -45.66 6.53
CA CYS A 192 -19.27 -46.52 6.88
C CYS A 192 -18.66 -47.67 7.69
N CYS A 193 -18.50 -47.49 9.00
CA CYS A 193 -18.41 -48.60 9.93
C CYS A 193 -19.84 -48.98 10.29
N MET A 194 -20.40 -49.96 9.55
CA MET A 194 -21.36 -50.90 10.12
C MET A 194 -20.60 -52.14 10.58
#